data_AF-A0A8S0FNF3-F1
#
_entry.id   AF-A0A8S0FNF3-F1
#
_cell.length_a   1.000
_cell.length_b   1.000
_cell.length_c   1.000
_cell.angle_alpha   90.00
_cell.angle_beta   90.00
_cell.angle_gamma   90.00
#
_symmetry.space_group_name_H-M   'P 1'
#
loop_
_entity.id
_entity.type
_entity.pdbx_description
1 polymer ?
#
loop_
_entity_poly.entity_id
_entity_poly.type
_entity_poly.pdbx_seq_one_letter_code
_entity_poly.pdbx_strand_id
1 'polypeptide(L)' 'MNATFDEKSRELVTLAKGRGLSDCGIQARWRFDGQRFRLVRYAAEPTCDNWHGPDAWPTLWITR' A
#
# COMPACT_ATOMS: atom_id res chain seq x y z
N MET A 1 -10.95 -3.20 -3.59
CA MET A 1 -9.70 -2.42 -3.68
C MET A 1 -10.00 -0.98 -3.32
N ASN A 2 -9.15 -0.34 -2.53
CA ASN A 2 -9.31 1.04 -2.08
C ASN A 2 -8.11 1.86 -2.56
N ALA A 3 -8.33 3.14 -2.87
CA ALA A 3 -7.29 4.05 -3.31
C ALA A 3 -7.49 5.43 -2.68
N THR A 4 -6.39 6.07 -2.28
CA THR A 4 -6.40 7.43 -1.71
C THR A 4 -5.21 8.18 -2.27
N PHE A 5 -5.46 9.37 -2.82
CA PHE A 5 -4.43 10.25 -3.36
C PHE A 5 -4.26 11.47 -2.44
N ASP A 6 -3.03 11.77 -2.06
CA ASP A 6 -2.65 13.00 -1.39
C ASP A 6 -1.97 13.94 -2.38
N GLU A 7 -2.65 15.05 -2.69
CA GLU A 7 -2.17 16.06 -3.62
C GLU A 7 -0.90 16.76 -3.14
N LYS A 8 -0.70 16.91 -1.81
CA LYS A 8 0.46 17.62 -1.26
C LYS A 8 1.75 16.82 -1.46
N SER A 9 1.72 15.53 -1.16
CA SER A 9 2.87 14.64 -1.38
C SER A 9 2.93 14.07 -2.80
N ARG A 10 1.86 14.22 -3.59
CA ARG A 10 1.65 13.56 -4.89
C ARG A 10 1.74 12.05 -4.77
N GLU A 11 1.26 11.50 -3.66
CA GLU A 11 1.26 10.07 -3.39
C GLU A 11 -0.12 9.44 -3.55
N LEU A 12 -0.17 8.33 -4.28
CA LEU A 12 -1.30 7.42 -4.35
C LEU A 12 -1.03 6.22 -3.45
N VAL A 13 -1.89 5.99 -2.47
CA VAL A 13 -1.89 4.77 -1.65
C VAL A 13 -2.99 3.86 -2.14
N THR A 14 -2.65 2.62 -2.51
CA THR A 14 -3.61 1.59 -2.90
C THR A 14 -3.61 0.46 -1.88
N LEU A 15 -4.80 0.00 -1.52
CA LEU A 15 -5.00 -1.10 -0.58
C LEU A 15 -5.87 -2.19 -1.22
N ALA A 16 -5.27 -3.34 -1.46
CA ALA A 16 -5.92 -4.55 -1.92
C ALA A 16 -6.04 -5.51 -0.73
N LYS A 17 -7.20 -5.53 -0.08
CA LYS A 17 -7.47 -6.39 1.09
C LYS A 17 -7.73 -7.84 0.64
N GLY A 18 -7.21 -8.81 1.38
CA GLY A 18 -7.57 -10.21 1.20
C GLY A 18 -8.99 -10.52 1.72
N ARG A 19 -9.40 -9.91 2.83
CA ARG A 19 -10.77 -9.94 3.35
C ARG A 19 -11.23 -8.58 3.89
N GLY A 20 -12.51 -8.45 4.26
CA GLY A 20 -13.13 -7.19 4.66
C GLY A 20 -12.44 -6.44 5.81
N LEU A 21 -11.72 -7.16 6.68
CA LEU A 21 -11.08 -6.63 7.89
C LEU A 21 -9.71 -5.95 7.64
N SER A 22 -9.14 -6.05 6.44
CA SER A 22 -7.81 -5.47 6.13
C SER A 22 -6.66 -6.00 7.00
N ASP A 23 -6.78 -7.22 7.48
CA ASP A 23 -5.75 -7.94 8.25
C ASP A 23 -4.77 -8.72 7.37
N CYS A 24 -5.06 -8.81 6.07
CA CYS A 24 -4.20 -9.37 5.04
C CYS A 24 -4.41 -8.61 3.72
N GLY A 25 -3.44 -8.67 2.83
CA GLY A 25 -3.49 -8.05 1.51
C GLY A 25 -2.19 -7.36 1.10
N ILE A 26 -2.32 -6.36 0.23
CA ILE A 26 -1.21 -5.55 -0.30
C ILE A 26 -1.51 -4.06 -0.09
N GLN A 27 -0.54 -3.34 0.49
CA GLN A 27 -0.52 -1.87 0.53
C GLN A 27 0.64 -1.40 -0.36
N ALA A 28 0.33 -0.62 -1.38
CA ALA A 28 1.34 -0.01 -2.25
C ALA A 28 1.23 1.51 -2.19
N ARG A 29 2.38 2.18 -2.13
CA ARG A 29 2.49 3.63 -2.24
C ARG A 29 3.20 3.97 -3.54
N TRP A 30 2.62 4.90 -4.26
CA TRP A 30 3.11 5.37 -5.55
C TRP A 30 3.30 6.87 -5.48
N ARG A 31 4.39 7.39 -6.05
CA ARG A 31 4.60 8.84 -6.16
C ARG A 31 4.58 9.24 -7.63
N PHE A 32 3.90 10.35 -7.94
CA PHE A 32 3.89 10.89 -9.30
C PHE A 32 5.18 11.67 -9.56
N ASP A 33 5.97 11.24 -10.55
CA ASP A 33 7.26 11.84 -10.89
C ASP A 33 7.16 13.02 -11.88
N GLY A 34 5.94 13.38 -12.29
CA GLY A 34 5.68 14.39 -13.34
C GLY A 34 5.24 13.78 -14.66
N GLN A 35 5.48 12.49 -14.88
CA GLN A 35 4.97 11.74 -16.04
C GLN A 35 4.09 10.57 -15.63
N ARG A 36 4.48 9.83 -14.59
CA ARG A 36 3.81 8.59 -14.17
C ARG A 36 3.94 8.33 -12.68
N PHE A 37 3.08 7.44 -12.21
CA PHE A 37 3.20 6.88 -10.87
C PHE A 37 4.33 5.86 -10.81
N ARG A 38 5.24 6.05 -9.86
CA ARG A 38 6.35 5.14 -9.56
C ARG A 38 6.12 4.50 -8.21
N LEU A 39 6.33 3.19 -8.12
CA LEU A 39 6.24 2.47 -6.86
C LEU A 39 7.34 2.94 -5.91
N VAL A 40 6.96 3.49 -4.75
CA VAL A 40 7.90 3.94 -3.71
C VAL A 40 7.93 3.00 -2.51
N ARG A 41 6.81 2.32 -2.19
CA ARG A 41 6.76 1.29 -1.14
C ARG A 41 5.76 0.21 -1.51
N TYR A 42 6.11 -1.04 -1.25
CA TYR A 42 5.22 -2.19 -1.34
C TYR A 42 5.30 -2.98 -0.03
N ALA A 43 4.16 -3.18 0.61
CA ALA A 43 4.01 -4.03 1.77
C ALA A 43 2.90 -5.06 1.52
N ALA A 44 3.09 -6.27 2.02
CA ALA A 44 2.11 -7.32 1.87
C ALA A 44 2.07 -8.23 3.09
N GLU A 45 0.86 -8.69 3.41
CA GLU A 45 0.57 -9.69 4.43
C GLU A 45 -0.30 -10.77 3.78
N PRO A 46 0.27 -11.93 3.42
CA PRO A 46 -0.47 -12.95 2.69
C PRO A 46 -1.48 -13.70 3.56
N THR A 47 -1.27 -13.73 4.88
CA THR A 47 -2.06 -14.54 5.80
C THR A 47 -3.05 -13.67 6.56
N CYS A 48 -4.33 -14.02 6.49
CA CYS A 48 -5.39 -13.35 7.25
C CYS A 48 -5.46 -13.95 8.66
N ASP A 49 -4.69 -13.38 9.58
CA ASP A 49 -4.52 -13.87 10.96
C ASP A 49 -5.23 -12.99 12.01
N ASN A 50 -5.96 -11.96 11.56
CA ASN A 50 -6.63 -10.98 12.43
C ASN A 50 -5.69 -10.17 13.33
N TRP A 51 -4.43 -10.01 12.93
CA TRP A 51 -3.40 -9.36 13.75
C TRP A 51 -3.05 -7.95 13.28
N HIS A 52 -2.33 -7.80 12.16
CA HIS A 52 -1.78 -6.52 11.71
C HIS A 52 -2.65 -5.85 10.63
N GLY A 53 -2.88 -4.55 10.80
CA GLY A 53 -3.44 -3.70 9.76
C GLY A 53 -2.39 -3.29 8.71
N PRO A 54 -2.81 -2.65 7.60
CA PRO A 54 -1.97 -2.40 6.43
C PRO A 54 -0.70 -1.58 6.67
N ASP A 55 -0.71 -0.73 7.71
CA ASP A 55 0.44 0.10 8.08
C ASP A 55 1.54 -0.69 8.81
N ALA A 56 1.21 -1.85 9.37
CA ALA A 56 2.14 -2.74 10.07
C ALA A 56 2.61 -3.93 9.22
N TRP A 57 2.09 -4.10 8.01
CA TRP A 57 2.51 -5.19 7.13
C TRP A 57 4.00 -5.11 6.74
N PRO A 58 4.68 -6.25 6.59
CA PRO A 58 6.06 -6.31 6.15
C PRO A 58 6.29 -5.55 4.84
N THR A 59 7.30 -4.67 4.83
CA THR A 59 7.71 -3.99 3.60
C THR A 59 8.59 -4.93 2.80
N LEU A 60 8.14 -5.28 1.60
CA LEU A 60 8.88 -6.16 0.71
C LEU A 60 9.70 -5.37 -0.31
N TRP A 61 9.33 -4.12 -0.57
CA TRP A 61 10.07 -3.24 -1.48
C TRP A 61 9.99 -1.77 -1.06
N ILE A 62 11.10 -1.07 -1.24
CA ILE A 62 11.19 0.40 -1.14
C ILE A 62 12.11 0.93 -2.24
N THR A 63 11.71 2.02 -2.89
CA THR A 63 12.55 2.76 -3.84
C THR A 63 13.07 4.01 -3.13
N ARG A 64 14.39 4.24 -3.15
CA ARG A 64 15.04 5.44 -2.59
C ARG A 64 15.20 6.52 -3.66
#